data_AF-A0A530BD34-F1
#
_entry.id   AF-A0A530BD34-F1
#
_cell.length_a   1.000
_cell.length_b   1.000
_cell.length_c   1.000
_cell.angle_alpha   90.00
_cell.angle_beta   90.00
_cell.angle_gamma   90.00
#
_symmetry.space_group_name_H-M   'P 1'
#
loop_
_entity.id
_entity.type
_entity.pdbx_description
1 polymer ?
#
loop_
_entity_poly.entity_id
_entity_poly.type
_entity_poly.pdbx_seq_one_letter_code
_entity_poly.pdbx_strand_id
1 'polypeptide(L)'
;LWEGPLAENGRGQEDSPFGNGFSPPGTVISGIRLEIRKWTQANEKLIAGFDPTSLCYSLVERGAAAIVTDFRQDGDGLTRMLVLDRGLTLASTGALSQRLIDIETYRTLAMLGLP
;
A
#
# COMPACT_ATOMS: atom_id res chain seq x y z
N LEU A 1 -9.19 -15.75 8.83
CA LEU A 1 -10.62 -15.45 8.97
C LEU A 1 -10.90 -14.26 8.05
N TRP A 2 -11.67 -14.43 6.98
CA TRP A 2 -12.11 -13.29 6.17
C TRP A 2 -13.29 -12.67 6.91
N GLU A 3 -13.19 -11.41 7.30
CA GLU A 3 -14.34 -10.64 7.79
C GLU A 3 -14.79 -9.68 6.69
N GLY A 4 -15.85 -10.08 5.99
CA GLY A 4 -16.51 -9.26 4.97
C GLY A 4 -17.75 -8.55 5.52
N PRO A 5 -18.32 -7.60 4.75
CA PRO A 5 -19.60 -6.99 5.11
C PRO A 5 -20.68 -8.06 5.28
N LEU A 6 -21.59 -7.84 6.23
CA LEU A 6 -22.74 -8.72 6.45
C LEU A 6 -23.59 -8.75 5.18
N ALA A 7 -23.95 -9.95 4.71
CA ALA A 7 -24.86 -10.07 3.58
C ALA A 7 -26.22 -9.42 3.94
N GLU A 8 -26.90 -8.83 2.95
CA GLU A 8 -28.21 -8.17 3.12
C GLU A 8 -29.26 -9.07 3.80
N ASN A 9 -29.06 -10.39 3.74
CA ASN A 9 -29.98 -11.41 4.21
C ASN A 9 -29.69 -11.84 5.66
N GLY A 10 -28.71 -11.23 6.34
CA GLY A 10 -28.27 -11.62 7.68
C GLY A 10 -27.61 -12.99 7.78
N ARG A 11 -27.37 -13.68 6.65
CA ARG A 11 -26.57 -14.90 6.58
C ARG A 11 -25.10 -14.48 6.47
N GLY A 12 -24.24 -15.02 7.33
CA GLY A 12 -22.80 -14.83 7.21
C GLY A 12 -22.36 -15.23 5.80
N GLN A 13 -21.50 -14.43 5.18
CA GLN A 13 -20.87 -14.82 3.93
C GLN A 13 -19.87 -15.95 4.27
N GLU A 14 -20.31 -17.20 4.13
CA GLU A 14 -19.53 -18.38 4.55
C GLU A 14 -18.36 -18.67 3.61
N ASP A 15 -18.43 -18.24 2.36
CA ASP A 15 -17.39 -18.48 1.36
C ASP A 15 -16.45 -17.28 1.21
N SER A 16 -15.15 -17.57 1.33
CA SER A 16 -14.09 -16.62 0.97
C SER A 16 -14.26 -16.18 -0.49
N PRO A 17 -14.06 -14.88 -0.83
CA PRO A 17 -14.11 -14.43 -2.22
C PRO A 17 -13.02 -15.08 -3.11
N PHE A 18 -12.04 -15.75 -2.50
CA PHE A 18 -10.97 -16.47 -3.21
C PHE A 18 -11.32 -17.94 -3.51
N GLY A 19 -12.49 -18.43 -3.09
CA GLY A 19 -12.95 -19.80 -3.29
C GLY A 19 -12.18 -20.86 -2.49
N ASN A 20 -12.52 -22.13 -2.71
CA ASN A 20 -12.00 -23.27 -1.93
C ASN A 20 -10.52 -23.62 -2.20
N GLY A 21 -9.88 -22.98 -3.19
CA GLY A 21 -8.50 -23.28 -3.59
C GLY A 21 -7.44 -22.34 -3.02
N PHE A 22 -7.85 -21.26 -2.34
CA PHE A 22 -6.90 -20.27 -1.83
C PHE A 22 -6.46 -20.60 -0.40
N SER A 23 -5.22 -21.05 -0.25
CA SER A 23 -4.52 -21.06 1.03
C SER A 23 -3.70 -19.78 1.16
N PRO A 24 -4.11 -18.81 2.01
CA PRO A 24 -3.30 -17.63 2.23
C PRO A 24 -1.96 -18.04 2.88
N PRO A 25 -0.86 -17.34 2.56
CA PRO A 25 0.45 -17.64 3.13
C PRO A 25 0.53 -17.33 4.64
N GLY A 26 -0.46 -16.63 5.19
CA GLY A 26 -0.55 -16.28 6.60
C GLY A 26 -1.86 -15.54 6.93
N THR A 27 -1.97 -15.03 8.16
CA THR A 27 -3.15 -14.30 8.63
C THR A 27 -3.32 -12.93 7.97
N VAL A 28 -2.21 -12.33 7.53
CA VAL A 28 -2.18 -11.05 6.81
C VAL A 28 -1.57 -11.30 5.44
N ILE A 29 -2.28 -10.86 4.40
CA ILE A 29 -1.81 -10.99 3.02
C ILE A 29 -0.97 -9.79 2.61
N SER A 30 -1.35 -8.58 3.02
CA SER A 30 -0.67 -7.33 2.68
C SER A 30 -0.64 -6.39 3.88
N GLY A 31 0.48 -5.70 4.07
CA GLY A 31 0.66 -4.67 5.11
C GLY A 31 1.51 -3.53 4.56
N ILE A 32 1.09 -2.29 4.82
CA ILE A 32 1.74 -1.09 4.27
C ILE A 32 2.08 -0.12 5.41
N ARG A 33 3.32 0.38 5.40
CA ARG A 33 3.72 1.58 6.18
C ARG A 33 3.71 2.79 5.25
N LEU A 34 2.61 3.52 5.28
CA LEU A 34 2.46 4.77 4.53
C LEU A 34 2.83 5.97 5.41
N GLU A 35 3.94 6.63 5.09
CA GLU A 35 4.35 7.87 5.74
C GLU A 35 4.07 9.06 4.84
N ILE A 36 3.36 10.06 5.37
CA ILE A 36 3.12 11.32 4.67
C ILE A 36 3.88 12.42 5.42
N ARG A 37 4.84 13.03 4.74
CA ARG A 37 5.75 14.03 5.31
C ARG A 37 5.69 15.29 4.46
N LYS A 38 5.84 16.46 5.10
CA LYS A 38 6.07 17.70 4.35
C LYS A 38 7.32 17.56 3.49
N TRP A 39 7.27 18.02 2.25
CA TRP A 39 8.42 18.00 1.37
C TRP A 39 9.40 19.09 1.79
N THR A 40 10.45 18.66 2.48
CA THR A 40 11.56 19.51 2.92
C THR A 40 12.87 18.79 2.61
N GLN A 41 13.96 19.53 2.51
CA GLN A 41 15.29 18.95 2.29
C GLN A 41 15.67 17.94 3.38
N ALA A 42 15.17 18.10 4.61
CA ALA A 42 15.38 17.14 5.68
C ALA A 42 14.64 15.82 5.43
N ASN A 43 13.38 15.89 4.99
CA ASN A 43 12.57 14.70 4.72
C ASN A 43 12.94 14.00 3.41
N GLU A 44 13.49 14.71 2.42
CA GLU A 44 14.07 14.08 1.22
C GLU A 44 15.18 13.08 1.56
N LYS A 45 15.93 13.30 2.66
CA LYS A 45 16.98 12.36 3.09
C LYS A 45 16.42 10.99 3.49
N LEU A 46 15.12 10.88 3.79
CA LEU A 46 14.47 9.60 4.07
C LEU A 46 14.48 8.66 2.86
N ILE A 47 14.63 9.19 1.64
CA ILE A 47 14.74 8.41 0.39
C ILE A 47 15.97 7.49 0.44
N ALA A 48 17.04 7.90 1.10
CA ALA A 48 18.25 7.08 1.25
C ALA A 48 18.03 5.78 2.03
N GLY A 49 16.91 5.66 2.74
CA GLY A 49 16.53 4.44 3.45
C GLY A 49 15.78 3.41 2.59
N PHE A 50 15.63 3.62 1.29
CA PHE A 50 15.03 2.66 0.34
C PHE A 50 16.13 1.99 -0.49
N ASP A 51 15.88 0.77 -0.96
CA ASP A 51 16.81 0.02 -1.81
C ASP A 51 16.98 0.72 -3.18
N PRO A 52 18.18 1.20 -3.54
CA PRO A 52 18.41 1.88 -4.81
C PRO A 52 18.14 1.02 -6.05
N THR A 53 18.21 -0.32 -5.92
CA THR A 53 18.05 -1.25 -7.05
C THR A 53 16.59 -1.41 -7.48
N SER A 54 15.65 -1.21 -6.57
CA SER A 54 14.20 -1.29 -6.83
C SER A 54 13.48 0.03 -6.54
N LEU A 55 14.22 1.13 -6.35
CA LEU A 55 13.68 2.44 -6.03
C LEU A 55 12.72 2.94 -7.11
N CYS A 56 11.49 3.20 -6.71
CA CYS A 56 10.46 3.84 -7.50
C CYS A 56 10.22 5.26 -6.97
N TYR A 57 10.28 6.25 -7.85
CA TYR A 57 10.00 7.65 -7.55
C TYR A 57 8.99 8.20 -8.56
N SER A 58 7.90 8.80 -8.07
CA SER A 58 6.85 9.34 -8.94
C SER A 58 6.37 10.71 -8.46
N LEU A 59 6.35 11.69 -9.36
CA LEU A 59 5.70 12.98 -9.12
C LEU A 59 4.22 12.88 -9.46
N VAL A 60 3.37 13.30 -8.52
CA VAL A 60 1.91 13.25 -8.66
C VAL A 60 1.28 14.61 -8.40
N GLU A 61 -0.01 14.75 -8.73
CA GLU A 61 -0.78 15.97 -8.51
C GLU A 61 -0.07 17.22 -9.07
N ARG A 62 0.40 17.12 -10.33
CA ARG A 62 1.17 18.15 -11.02
C ARG A 62 2.44 18.59 -10.26
N GLY A 63 3.04 17.64 -9.55
CA GLY A 63 4.24 17.85 -8.74
C GLY A 63 3.95 18.43 -7.35
N ALA A 64 2.70 18.44 -6.88
CA ALA A 64 2.38 18.83 -5.50
C ALA A 64 2.83 17.77 -4.47
N ALA A 65 3.11 16.54 -4.91
CA ALA A 65 3.74 15.53 -4.09
C ALA A 65 4.66 14.59 -4.89
N ALA A 66 5.53 13.89 -4.17
CA ALA A 66 6.29 12.76 -4.67
C ALA A 66 5.97 11.50 -3.86
N ILE A 67 5.85 10.37 -4.54
CA ILE A 67 5.76 9.03 -3.95
C ILE A 67 7.12 8.34 -4.10
N VAL A 68 7.56 7.69 -3.03
CA VAL A 68 8.78 6.89 -3.00
C VAL A 68 8.49 5.53 -2.36
N THR A 69 8.89 4.45 -3.04
CA THR A 69 8.81 3.08 -2.51
C THR A 69 9.83 2.21 -3.23
N ASP A 70 10.25 1.11 -2.63
CA ASP A 70 11.06 0.05 -3.26
C ASP A 70 10.31 -1.29 -3.33
N PHE A 71 9.02 -1.28 -2.94
CA PHE A 71 8.14 -2.45 -2.79
C PHE A 71 8.70 -3.56 -1.87
N ARG A 72 9.60 -3.20 -0.95
CA ARG A 72 10.16 -4.12 0.04
C ARG A 72 9.46 -3.94 1.38
N GLN A 73 9.30 -5.06 2.08
CA GLN A 73 8.87 -5.07 3.47
C GLN A 73 10.02 -4.63 4.38
N ASP A 74 9.69 -3.88 5.42
CA ASP A 74 10.62 -3.56 6.50
C ASP A 74 10.75 -4.72 7.50
N GLY A 75 11.49 -4.49 8.60
CA GLY A 75 11.66 -5.49 9.65
C GLY A 75 10.37 -5.90 10.36
N ASP A 76 9.29 -5.11 10.22
CA ASP A 76 7.96 -5.40 10.78
C ASP A 76 7.06 -6.10 9.75
N GLY A 77 7.58 -6.42 8.55
CA GLY A 77 6.81 -7.06 7.48
C GLY A 77 5.90 -6.10 6.72
N LEU A 78 6.08 -4.77 6.84
CA LEU A 78 5.26 -3.77 6.18
C LEU A 78 5.96 -3.19 4.96
N THR A 79 5.29 -3.18 3.81
CA THR A 79 5.80 -2.54 2.60
C THR A 79 5.86 -1.03 2.82
N ARG A 80 7.05 -0.44 2.66
CA ARG A 80 7.26 0.99 2.93
C ARG A 80 6.86 1.87 1.74
N MET A 81 6.11 2.93 2.04
CA MET A 81 5.76 3.97 1.09
C MET A 81 5.90 5.34 1.76
N LEU A 82 6.60 6.26 1.10
CA LEU A 82 6.78 7.63 1.55
C LEU A 82 6.12 8.58 0.55
N VAL A 83 5.26 9.47 1.05
CA VAL A 83 4.72 10.61 0.33
C VAL A 83 5.39 11.88 0.86
N LEU A 84 6.09 12.59 -0.01
CA LEU A 84 6.59 13.94 0.24
C LEU A 84 5.59 14.94 -0.33
N ASP A 85 4.92 15.67 0.55
CA ASP A 85 3.81 16.57 0.22
C ASP A 85 4.21 18.05 0.36
N ARG A 86 3.97 18.86 -0.69
CA ARG A 86 4.16 20.31 -0.69
C ARG A 86 2.94 21.12 -1.10
N GLY A 87 1.75 20.53 -1.09
CA GLY A 87 0.54 21.27 -1.48
C GLY A 87 -0.69 20.43 -1.75
N LEU A 88 -0.77 19.20 -1.25
CA LEU A 88 -1.98 18.40 -1.36
C LEU A 88 -3.09 18.98 -0.46
N THR A 89 -4.30 18.94 -0.99
CA THR A 89 -5.51 19.10 -0.18
C THR A 89 -5.75 17.83 0.65
N LEU A 90 -6.48 17.91 1.75
CA LEU A 90 -6.85 16.73 2.55
C LEU A 90 -7.56 15.66 1.71
N ALA A 91 -8.41 16.07 0.77
CA ALA A 91 -9.10 15.16 -0.13
C ALA A 91 -8.13 14.43 -1.07
N SER A 92 -7.19 15.16 -1.69
CA SER A 92 -6.16 14.54 -2.54
C SER A 92 -5.20 13.65 -1.76
N THR A 93 -4.85 14.02 -0.52
CA THR A 93 -4.01 13.20 0.36
C THR A 93 -4.69 11.88 0.69
N GLY A 94 -5.99 11.90 1.05
CA GLY A 94 -6.78 10.70 1.27
C GLY A 94 -6.90 9.83 0.02
N ALA A 95 -7.24 10.43 -1.12
CA ALA A 95 -7.34 9.72 -2.39
C ALA A 95 -6.02 9.09 -2.83
N LEU A 96 -4.89 9.79 -2.65
CA LEU A 96 -3.57 9.27 -2.94
C LEU A 96 -3.21 8.09 -2.03
N SER A 97 -3.50 8.22 -0.73
CA SER A 97 -3.27 7.18 0.26
C SER A 97 -4.02 5.89 -0.09
N GLN A 98 -5.32 6.02 -0.44
CA GLN A 98 -6.13 4.87 -0.84
C GLN A 98 -5.57 4.18 -2.08
N ARG A 99 -5.20 4.95 -3.12
CA ARG A 99 -4.61 4.39 -4.35
C ARG A 99 -3.32 3.62 -4.06
N LEU A 100 -2.48 4.12 -3.16
CA LEU A 100 -1.24 3.44 -2.78
C LEU A 100 -1.49 2.11 -2.05
N ILE A 101 -2.47 2.09 -1.14
CA ILE A 101 -2.91 0.87 -0.44
C ILE A 101 -3.46 -0.15 -1.43
N ASP A 102 -4.31 0.30 -2.36
CA ASP A 102 -4.93 -0.56 -3.38
C ASP A 102 -3.85 -1.15 -4.31
N ILE A 103 -2.87 -0.35 -4.74
CA ILE A 103 -1.75 -0.81 -5.58
C ILE A 103 -0.96 -1.92 -4.89
N GLU A 104 -0.58 -1.74 -3.62
CA GLU A 104 0.21 -2.77 -2.92
C GLU A 104 -0.59 -4.03 -2.63
N THR A 105 -1.87 -3.87 -2.28
CA THR A 105 -2.78 -5.00 -2.09
C THR A 105 -2.93 -5.79 -3.38
N TYR A 106 -3.16 -5.12 -4.51
CA TYR A 106 -3.27 -5.76 -5.82
C TYR A 106 -1.96 -6.42 -6.24
N ARG A 107 -0.82 -5.72 -6.12
CA ARG A 107 0.49 -6.26 -6.46
C ARG A 107 0.77 -7.52 -5.65
N THR A 108 0.54 -7.50 -4.34
CA THR A 108 0.76 -8.65 -3.47
C THR A 108 -0.12 -9.83 -3.86
N LEU A 109 -1.42 -9.60 -4.09
CA LEU A 109 -2.35 -10.64 -4.55
C LEU A 109 -1.95 -11.20 -5.92
N ALA A 110 -1.53 -10.34 -6.86
CA ALA A 110 -1.10 -10.76 -8.19
C ALA A 110 0.17 -11.61 -8.14
N MET A 111 1.10 -11.30 -7.23
CA MET A 111 2.32 -12.08 -7.02
C MET A 111 2.05 -13.47 -6.41
N LEU A 112 0.95 -13.66 -5.66
CA LEU A 112 0.58 -14.99 -5.15
C LEU A 112 0.18 -15.97 -6.26
N GLY A 113 -0.19 -15.47 -7.44
CA GLY A 113 -0.55 -16.31 -8.59
C GLY A 113 0.64 -16.75 -9.46
N LEU A 114 1.86 -16.31 -9.15
CA LEU A 114 3.06 -16.68 -9.89
C LEU A 114 3.73 -17.92 -9.26
N PRO A 115 4.19 -18.89 -10.08
CA PRO A 115 4.81 -20.13 -9.61
C PRO A 115 6.19 -19.92 -8.95
#